data_AF-A0A7V0NDP7-F1
#
_entry.id   AF-A0A7V0NDP7-F1
#
_cell.length_a   1.000
_cell.length_b   1.000
_cell.length_c   1.000
_cell.angle_alpha   90.00
_cell.angle_beta   90.00
_cell.angle_gamma   90.00
#
_symmetry.space_group_name_H-M   'P 1'
#
loop_
_entity.id
_entity.type
_entity.pdbx_description
1 polymer ?
#
loop_
_entity_poly.entity_id
_entity_poly.type
_entity_poly.pdbx_seq_one_letter_code
_entity_poly.pdbx_strand_id
1 'polypeptide(L)'
;MRFFEAEVLGNPLWKYIALFGSLLAAGVLHFVIQRLLHRALKLKAVPEGVERSVRVLFGRPLGALLFLLALWAGINLFALPAAAAGVVRGLFITALTVVGIYIITKFVDLLFSLWRERAKRTETRLDDQVIPLLSKVTKFAIWAIGILLVLQNLGYNVTSLLAGLGIGGLAVALAAQETLSNFIGALAILVDRPCEVGDRVDFDQLGIKGTIEAIGLRSTRVRTLDGTLVSIPNRTMANTVINNVAKRPTIKNEYVIGIVYDTPYEKILEALRILREILANHPSTANYRAYFKEYGPYSLNIVVTHWCKYTDWEEFLKATEEINLEIKRRFEEAGIEFAFPTQTVQLVGSPPPGTTGS
;
A
#
# COMPACT_ATOMS: atom_id res chain seq x y z
N MET A 1 66.82 23.89 26.95
CA MET A 1 66.19 23.03 25.91
C MET A 1 66.59 21.54 25.98
N ARG A 2 67.49 21.09 26.87
CA ARG A 2 67.90 19.67 27.01
C ARG A 2 66.90 18.71 27.68
N PHE A 3 65.75 19.20 28.16
CA PHE A 3 64.75 18.37 28.85
C PHE A 3 63.90 17.53 27.88
N PHE A 4 63.77 17.96 26.62
CA PHE A 4 62.97 17.27 25.59
C PHE A 4 63.70 16.13 24.87
N GLU A 5 65.02 16.04 25.05
CA GLU A 5 65.88 15.00 24.49
C GLU A 5 66.18 13.87 25.49
N ALA A 6 65.63 13.95 26.72
CA ALA A 6 65.76 12.86 27.69
C ALA A 6 65.11 11.59 27.14
N GLU A 7 65.89 10.51 27.05
CA GLU A 7 65.41 9.22 26.57
C GLU A 7 64.76 8.43 27.71
N VAL A 8 63.52 8.00 27.49
CA VAL A 8 62.80 7.10 28.37
C VAL A 8 62.40 5.90 27.52
N LEU A 9 62.83 4.69 27.90
CA LEU A 9 62.53 3.45 27.17
C LEU A 9 62.85 3.53 25.65
N GLY A 10 63.99 4.13 25.30
CA GLY A 10 64.47 4.23 23.92
C GLY A 10 63.67 5.18 23.03
N ASN A 11 62.82 6.04 23.60
CA ASN A 11 62.11 7.10 22.89
C ASN A 11 62.27 8.45 23.60
N PRO A 12 62.32 9.56 22.85
CA PRO A 12 62.47 10.88 23.45
C PRO A 12 61.20 11.28 24.24
N LEU A 13 61.40 11.94 25.38
CA LEU A 13 60.36 12.32 26.34
C LEU A 13 59.17 13.08 25.71
N TRP A 14 59.43 13.89 24.68
CA TRP A 14 58.38 14.66 24.00
C TRP A 14 57.29 13.79 23.36
N LYS A 15 57.58 12.54 22.96
CA LYS A 15 56.57 11.61 22.39
C LYS A 15 55.55 11.17 23.42
N TYR A 16 56.00 10.92 24.66
CA TYR A 16 55.11 10.59 25.78
C TYR A 16 54.25 11.79 26.17
N ILE A 17 54.83 12.99 26.18
CA ILE A 17 54.11 14.24 26.40
C ILE A 17 53.07 14.46 25.29
N ALA A 18 53.41 14.19 24.03
CA ALA A 18 52.49 14.33 22.90
C ALA A 18 51.34 13.31 22.95
N LEU A 19 51.59 12.05 23.31
CA LEU A 19 50.56 11.02 23.52
C LEU A 19 49.61 11.40 24.68
N PHE A 20 50.17 11.81 25.83
CA PHE A 20 49.34 12.24 26.94
C PHE A 20 48.53 13.50 26.59
N GLY A 21 49.17 14.44 25.87
CA GLY A 21 48.54 15.65 25.35
C GLY A 21 47.41 15.37 24.37
N SER A 22 47.56 14.41 23.45
CA SER A 22 46.49 14.06 22.50
C SER A 22 45.28 13.42 23.21
N LEU A 23 45.51 12.54 24.19
CA LEU A 23 44.45 11.93 24.99
C LEU A 23 43.72 12.98 25.84
N LEU A 24 44.46 13.90 26.47
CA LEU A 24 43.89 15.00 27.24
C LEU A 24 43.09 15.95 26.33
N ALA A 25 43.62 16.30 25.16
CA ALA A 25 42.92 17.12 24.16
C ALA A 25 41.63 16.45 23.68
N ALA A 26 41.62 15.13 23.44
CA ALA A 26 40.42 14.38 23.09
C ALA A 26 39.38 14.39 24.22
N GLY A 27 39.81 14.24 25.48
CA GLY A 27 38.95 14.34 26.65
C GLY A 27 38.32 15.74 26.81
N VAL A 28 39.13 16.79 26.65
CA VAL A 28 38.67 18.20 26.67
C VAL A 28 37.69 18.45 25.53
N LEU A 29 38.02 18.02 24.30
CA LEU A 29 37.14 18.15 23.14
C LEU A 29 35.81 17.44 23.37
N HIS A 30 35.83 16.21 23.90
CA HIS A 30 34.62 15.48 24.25
C HIS A 30 33.78 16.24 25.29
N PHE A 31 34.40 16.77 26.35
CA PHE A 31 33.73 17.58 27.37
C PHE A 31 33.11 18.85 26.79
N VAL A 32 33.83 19.56 25.91
CA VAL A 32 33.33 20.76 25.23
C VAL A 32 32.12 20.42 24.35
N ILE A 33 32.21 19.37 23.53
CA ILE A 33 31.10 18.94 22.67
C ILE A 33 29.87 18.58 23.52
N GLN A 34 30.05 17.82 24.61
CA GLN A 34 28.96 17.49 25.54
C GLN A 34 28.31 18.74 26.14
N ARG A 35 29.11 19.72 26.57
CA ARG A 35 28.63 20.96 27.18
C ARG A 35 27.88 21.84 26.17
N LEU A 36 28.39 21.95 24.94
CA LEU A 36 27.74 22.69 23.86
C LEU A 36 26.43 22.01 23.44
N LEU A 37 26.44 20.69 23.30
CA LEU A 37 25.26 19.91 22.95
C LEU A 37 24.16 20.05 24.00
N HIS A 38 24.50 19.93 25.29
CA HIS A 38 23.54 20.11 26.39
C HIS A 38 22.91 21.51 26.38
N ARG A 39 23.71 22.55 26.10
CA ARG A 39 23.20 23.93 25.94
C ARG A 39 22.28 24.04 24.72
N ALA A 40 22.69 23.52 23.57
CA ALA A 40 21.92 23.60 22.32
C ALA A 40 20.59 22.84 22.40
N LEU A 41 20.57 21.67 23.04
CA LEU A 41 19.35 20.86 23.22
C LEU A 41 18.36 21.55 24.16
N LYS A 42 18.82 22.17 25.25
CA LYS A 42 17.97 22.97 26.14
C LYS A 42 17.38 24.20 25.46
N LEU A 43 18.17 24.90 24.63
CA LEU A 43 17.72 26.09 23.91
C LEU A 43 16.66 25.78 22.85
N LYS A 44 16.72 24.61 22.21
CA LYS A 44 15.80 24.21 21.14
C LYS A 44 14.53 23.48 21.63
N ALA A 45 14.35 23.31 22.93
CA ALA A 45 13.18 22.62 23.53
C ALA A 45 12.84 21.30 22.82
N VAL A 46 13.85 20.48 22.56
CA VAL A 46 13.71 19.21 21.83
C VAL A 46 12.91 18.20 22.69
N PRO A 47 12.04 17.37 22.10
CA PRO A 47 11.30 16.35 22.86
C PRO A 47 12.22 15.42 23.66
N GLU A 48 11.82 15.04 24.88
CA GLU A 48 12.67 14.29 25.82
C GLU A 48 13.25 12.99 25.25
N GLY A 49 12.46 12.26 24.45
CA GLY A 49 12.88 11.02 23.81
C GLY A 49 14.02 11.24 22.80
N VAL A 50 13.95 12.32 22.03
CA VAL A 50 14.96 12.72 21.05
C VAL A 50 16.18 13.29 21.76
N GLU A 51 15.98 14.11 22.78
CA GLU A 51 17.06 14.65 23.61
C GLU A 51 17.92 13.53 24.22
N ARG A 52 17.27 12.51 24.79
CA ARG A 52 17.94 11.33 25.36
C ARG A 52 18.78 10.60 24.31
N SER A 53 18.22 10.34 23.13
CA SER A 53 18.93 9.65 22.05
C SER A 53 20.14 10.44 21.53
N VAL A 54 19.99 11.75 21.33
CA VAL A 54 21.08 12.62 20.89
C VAL A 54 22.19 12.65 21.95
N ARG A 55 21.84 12.80 23.23
CA ARG A 55 22.83 12.81 24.32
C ARG A 55 23.58 11.48 24.41
N VAL A 56 22.90 10.35 24.21
CA VAL A 56 23.52 9.03 24.19
C VAL A 56 24.45 8.86 22.99
N LEU A 57 24.07 9.33 21.80
CA LEU A 57 24.89 9.26 20.58
C LEU A 57 26.19 10.06 20.70
N PHE A 58 26.10 11.31 21.14
CA PHE A 58 27.27 12.18 21.29
C PHE A 58 28.03 11.95 22.60
N GLY A 59 27.52 11.10 23.50
CA GLY A 59 28.13 10.73 24.77
C GLY A 59 29.24 9.71 24.59
N ARG A 60 29.05 8.52 25.18
CA ARG A 60 30.03 7.43 25.16
C ARG A 60 30.54 7.05 23.75
N PRO A 61 29.72 7.00 22.67
CA PRO A 61 30.21 6.63 21.34
C PRO A 61 31.22 7.63 20.78
N LEU A 62 30.91 8.93 20.83
CA LEU A 62 31.82 9.97 20.34
C LEU A 62 33.08 10.08 21.20
N GLY A 63 32.95 9.94 22.52
CA GLY A 63 34.10 9.89 23.42
C GLY A 63 35.04 8.73 23.11
N ALA A 64 34.47 7.52 22.87
CA ALA A 64 35.24 6.35 22.46
C ALA A 64 35.94 6.56 21.11
N LEU A 65 35.28 7.17 20.13
CA LEU A 65 35.88 7.49 18.84
C LEU A 65 37.05 8.48 18.97
N LEU A 66 36.86 9.59 19.68
CA LEU A 66 37.91 10.60 19.91
C LEU A 66 39.09 10.01 20.69
N PHE A 67 38.81 9.19 21.69
CA PHE A 67 39.83 8.47 22.46
C PHE A 67 40.64 7.53 21.54
N LEU A 68 39.99 6.71 20.72
CA LEU A 68 40.67 5.82 19.80
C LEU A 68 41.52 6.58 18.78
N LEU A 69 41.01 7.66 18.20
CA LEU A 69 41.76 8.49 17.24
C LEU A 69 42.98 9.15 17.90
N ALA A 70 42.83 9.67 19.12
CA ALA A 70 43.95 10.27 19.86
C ALA A 70 45.00 9.24 20.28
N LEU A 71 44.55 8.05 20.69
CA LEU A 71 45.41 6.92 21.02
C LEU A 71 46.18 6.46 19.78
N TRP A 72 45.52 6.34 18.63
CA TRP A 72 46.17 6.00 17.36
C TRP A 72 47.18 7.05 16.93
N ALA A 73 46.81 8.34 16.96
CA ALA A 73 47.72 9.43 16.62
C ALA A 73 48.96 9.44 17.53
N GLY A 74 48.79 9.21 18.84
CA GLY A 74 49.89 9.19 19.79
C GLY A 74 50.78 7.95 19.64
N ILE A 75 50.22 6.77 19.37
CA ILE A 75 51.00 5.54 19.16
C ILE A 75 51.85 5.63 17.88
N ASN A 76 51.35 6.27 16.81
CA ASN A 76 52.10 6.43 15.55
C ASN A 76 53.34 7.34 15.68
N LEU A 77 53.53 8.03 16.80
CA LEU A 77 54.76 8.78 17.09
C LEU A 77 55.93 7.84 17.49
N PHE A 78 55.63 6.62 17.92
CA PHE A 78 56.61 5.64 18.38
C PHE A 78 57.10 4.76 17.22
N ALA A 79 58.40 4.50 17.17
CA ALA A 79 58.97 3.55 16.22
C ALA A 79 58.77 2.12 16.74
N LEU A 80 57.68 1.48 16.34
CA LEU A 80 57.37 0.11 16.75
C LEU A 80 58.06 -0.91 15.81
N PRO A 81 58.56 -2.04 16.34
CA PRO A 81 58.96 -3.18 15.51
C PRO A 81 57.81 -3.60 14.58
N ALA A 82 58.12 -4.02 13.35
CA ALA A 82 57.11 -4.32 12.32
C ALA A 82 56.00 -5.30 12.80
N ALA A 83 56.38 -6.32 13.58
CA ALA A 83 55.44 -7.26 14.18
C ALA A 83 54.46 -6.58 15.16
N ALA A 84 54.96 -5.70 16.03
CA ALA A 84 54.13 -4.95 16.98
C ALA A 84 53.23 -3.94 16.26
N ALA A 85 53.73 -3.26 15.22
CA ALA A 85 52.96 -2.32 14.43
C ALA A 85 51.77 -2.99 13.72
N GLY A 86 51.97 -4.20 13.20
CA GLY A 86 50.90 -5.00 12.59
C GLY A 86 49.78 -5.36 13.57
N VAL A 87 50.14 -5.87 14.77
CA VAL A 87 49.17 -6.21 15.83
C VAL A 87 48.41 -4.97 16.28
N VAL A 88 49.11 -3.86 16.52
CA VAL A 88 48.49 -2.60 16.97
C VAL A 88 47.53 -2.05 15.92
N ARG A 89 47.90 -2.10 14.63
CA ARG A 89 47.03 -1.71 13.53
C ARG A 89 45.77 -2.58 13.46
N GLY A 90 45.92 -3.91 13.58
CA GLY A 90 44.79 -4.84 13.60
C GLY A 90 43.83 -4.57 14.76
N LEU A 91 44.36 -4.40 15.98
CA LEU A 91 43.57 -4.05 17.16
C LEU A 91 42.85 -2.70 17.00
N PHE A 92 43.53 -1.70 16.42
CA PHE A 92 42.92 -0.40 16.16
C PHE A 92 41.79 -0.47 15.14
N ILE A 93 41.97 -1.17 14.02
CA ILE A 93 40.93 -1.35 13.00
C ILE A 93 39.73 -2.08 13.59
N THR A 94 39.95 -3.14 14.38
CA THR A 94 38.88 -3.86 15.08
C THR A 94 38.15 -2.96 16.08
N ALA A 95 38.87 -2.21 16.91
CA ALA A 95 38.27 -1.28 17.87
C ALA A 95 37.47 -0.17 17.17
N LEU A 96 37.99 0.38 16.07
CA LEU A 96 37.32 1.39 15.26
C LEU A 96 36.04 0.82 14.62
N THR A 97 36.09 -0.42 14.15
CA THR A 97 34.94 -1.13 13.56
C THR A 97 33.84 -1.33 14.62
N VAL A 98 34.20 -1.79 15.82
CA VAL A 98 33.25 -1.97 16.94
C VAL A 98 32.64 -0.63 17.38
N VAL A 99 33.44 0.43 17.48
CA VAL A 99 32.94 1.78 17.78
C VAL A 99 32.03 2.29 16.67
N GLY A 100 32.37 2.06 15.41
CA GLY A 100 31.53 2.38 14.25
C GLY A 100 30.16 1.69 14.31
N ILE A 101 30.14 0.38 14.55
CA ILE A 101 28.91 -0.41 14.74
C ILE A 101 28.09 0.18 15.91
N TYR A 102 28.74 0.46 17.04
CA TYR A 102 28.08 1.04 18.20
C TYR A 102 27.45 2.40 17.88
N ILE A 103 28.18 3.30 17.19
CA ILE A 103 27.67 4.59 16.72
C ILE A 103 26.46 4.40 15.81
N ILE A 104 26.53 3.50 14.83
CA ILE A 104 25.41 3.21 13.91
C ILE A 104 24.19 2.73 14.69
N THR A 105 24.34 1.84 15.68
CA THR A 105 23.19 1.39 16.50
C THR A 105 22.56 2.52 17.32
N LYS A 106 23.37 3.50 17.77
CA LYS A 106 22.87 4.71 18.46
C LYS A 106 22.22 5.70 17.51
N PHE A 107 22.69 5.76 16.29
CA PHE A 107 22.03 6.53 15.24
C PHE A 107 20.66 5.93 14.90
N VAL A 108 20.56 4.59 14.85
CA VAL A 108 19.28 3.88 14.74
C VAL A 108 18.35 4.19 15.91
N ASP A 109 18.84 4.17 17.16
CA ASP A 109 18.07 4.61 18.34
C ASP A 109 17.50 6.03 18.15
N LEU A 110 18.31 6.95 17.63
CA LEU A 110 17.90 8.32 17.34
C LEU A 110 16.80 8.38 16.28
N LEU A 111 16.98 7.73 15.12
CA LEU A 111 15.99 7.71 14.05
C LEU A 111 14.65 7.15 14.53
N PHE A 112 14.66 6.03 15.25
CA PHE A 112 13.43 5.44 15.78
C PHE A 112 12.80 6.30 16.89
N SER A 113 13.58 7.02 17.69
CA SER A 113 13.03 7.96 18.67
C SER A 113 12.36 9.18 18.01
N LEU A 114 12.92 9.70 16.92
CA LEU A 114 12.28 10.74 16.10
C LEU A 114 10.98 10.23 15.47
N TRP A 115 11.00 8.99 14.99
CA TRP A 115 9.83 8.39 14.35
C TRP A 115 8.72 8.14 15.36
N ARG A 116 9.04 7.62 16.55
CA ARG A 116 8.09 7.43 17.66
C ARG A 116 7.47 8.75 18.12
N GLU A 117 8.25 9.83 18.17
CA GLU A 117 7.73 11.14 18.59
C GLU A 117 6.78 11.74 17.54
N ARG A 118 7.02 11.50 16.25
CA ARG A 118 6.06 11.84 15.19
C ARG A 118 4.82 10.95 15.24
N ALA A 119 5.00 9.65 15.47
CA ALA A 119 3.92 8.67 15.53
C ALA A 119 2.92 8.96 16.65
N LYS A 120 3.36 9.45 17.83
CA LYS A 120 2.48 9.89 18.94
C LYS A 120 1.45 10.96 18.56
N ARG A 121 1.64 11.68 17.44
CA ARG A 121 0.68 12.65 16.92
C ARG A 121 -0.46 12.00 16.13
N THR A 122 -0.42 10.68 15.98
CA THR A 122 -1.38 9.85 15.26
C THR A 122 -2.02 8.90 16.29
N GLU A 123 -3.33 8.66 16.23
CA GLU A 123 -4.06 7.83 17.22
C GLU A 123 -3.80 6.31 17.08
N THR A 124 -2.88 5.91 16.21
CA THR A 124 -2.72 4.52 15.78
C THR A 124 -1.89 3.70 16.76
N ARG A 125 -2.51 2.75 17.48
CA ARG A 125 -1.85 1.81 18.41
C ARG A 125 -0.83 0.87 17.75
N LEU A 126 -0.75 0.82 16.42
CA LEU A 126 0.18 -0.01 15.65
C LEU A 126 1.63 0.45 15.79
N ASP A 127 1.86 1.76 15.90
CA ASP A 127 3.20 2.33 15.94
C ASP A 127 3.99 1.90 17.19
N ASP A 128 3.29 1.72 18.31
CA ASP A 128 3.90 1.34 19.58
C ASP A 128 4.51 -0.07 19.58
N GLN A 129 3.99 -0.97 18.75
CA GLN A 129 4.46 -2.35 18.64
C GLN A 129 5.41 -2.56 17.44
N VAL A 130 5.12 -1.92 16.30
CA VAL A 130 5.93 -2.08 15.08
C VAL A 130 7.29 -1.40 15.20
N ILE A 131 7.33 -0.19 15.77
CA ILE A 131 8.58 0.60 15.87
C ILE A 131 9.67 -0.14 16.69
N PRO A 132 9.39 -0.67 17.90
CA PRO A 132 10.39 -1.43 18.66
C PRO A 132 10.84 -2.71 17.98
N LEU A 133 9.92 -3.41 17.31
CA LEU A 133 10.25 -4.64 16.59
C LEU A 133 11.22 -4.34 15.44
N LEU A 134 10.91 -3.34 14.62
CA LEU A 134 11.76 -2.96 13.50
C LEU A 134 13.13 -2.47 13.98
N SER A 135 13.19 -1.68 15.06
CA SER A 135 14.45 -1.26 15.69
C SER A 135 15.32 -2.45 16.12
N LYS A 136 14.72 -3.48 16.72
CA LYS A 136 15.44 -4.70 17.13
C LYS A 136 15.98 -5.45 15.90
N VAL A 137 15.15 -5.64 14.86
CA VAL A 137 15.55 -6.33 13.62
C VAL A 137 16.69 -5.58 12.91
N THR A 138 16.58 -4.26 12.77
CA THR A 138 17.64 -3.43 12.15
C THR A 138 18.95 -3.53 12.91
N LYS A 139 18.91 -3.46 14.26
CA LYS A 139 20.12 -3.60 15.08
C LYS A 139 20.72 -5.00 15.00
N PHE A 140 19.90 -6.04 14.96
CA PHE A 140 20.37 -7.40 14.76
C PHE A 140 21.14 -7.53 13.44
N ALA A 141 20.60 -6.99 12.35
CA ALA A 141 21.28 -6.97 11.05
C ALA A 141 22.61 -6.19 11.10
N ILE A 142 22.63 -5.01 11.74
CA ILE A 142 23.86 -4.21 11.92
C ILE A 142 24.92 -4.99 12.70
N TRP A 143 24.54 -5.68 13.77
CA TRP A 143 25.46 -6.51 14.55
C TRP A 143 25.96 -7.71 13.76
N ALA A 144 25.10 -8.39 13.00
CA ALA A 144 25.49 -9.50 12.14
C ALA A 144 26.55 -9.07 11.12
N ILE A 145 26.30 -7.98 10.39
CA ILE A 145 27.27 -7.41 9.43
C ILE A 145 28.54 -6.96 10.16
N GLY A 146 28.39 -6.32 11.32
CA GLY A 146 29.51 -5.83 12.11
C GLY A 146 30.46 -6.94 12.58
N ILE A 147 29.92 -8.08 13.01
CA ILE A 147 30.71 -9.25 13.39
C ILE A 147 31.50 -9.78 12.18
N LEU A 148 30.90 -9.84 10.99
CA LEU A 148 31.62 -10.24 9.78
C LEU A 148 32.79 -9.29 9.47
N LEU A 149 32.59 -7.98 9.58
CA LEU A 149 33.66 -7.01 9.34
C LEU A 149 34.82 -7.19 10.32
N VAL A 150 34.53 -7.47 11.60
CA VAL A 150 35.56 -7.77 12.60
C VAL A 150 36.31 -9.05 12.25
N LEU A 151 35.60 -10.13 11.89
CA LEU A 151 36.23 -11.40 11.49
C LEU A 151 37.11 -11.23 10.24
N GLN A 152 36.65 -10.46 9.26
CA GLN A 152 37.42 -10.16 8.05
C GLN A 152 38.70 -9.40 8.37
N ASN A 153 38.64 -8.41 9.27
CA ASN A 153 39.81 -7.66 9.72
C ASN A 153 40.82 -8.51 10.51
N LEU A 154 40.35 -9.57 11.17
CA LEU A 154 41.20 -10.57 11.84
C LEU A 154 41.81 -11.59 10.86
N GLY A 155 41.52 -11.49 9.56
CA GLY A 155 42.06 -12.37 8.53
C GLY A 155 41.23 -13.63 8.27
N TYR A 156 40.05 -13.77 8.87
CA TYR A 156 39.14 -14.88 8.56
C TYR A 156 38.45 -14.66 7.22
N ASN A 157 38.31 -15.72 6.43
CA ASN A 157 37.52 -15.67 5.20
C ASN A 157 36.02 -15.70 5.55
N VAL A 158 35.37 -14.54 5.46
CA VAL A 158 33.93 -14.39 5.73
C VAL A 158 33.02 -14.76 4.56
N THR A 159 33.59 -15.14 3.41
CA THR A 159 32.81 -15.45 2.19
C THR A 159 31.78 -16.55 2.45
N SER A 160 32.16 -17.63 3.14
CA SER A 160 31.25 -18.73 3.47
C SER A 160 30.13 -18.31 4.44
N LEU A 161 30.44 -17.46 5.43
CA LEU A 161 29.44 -16.92 6.35
C LEU A 161 28.48 -15.97 5.65
N LEU A 162 29.01 -15.10 4.80
CA LEU A 162 28.23 -14.17 3.99
C LEU A 162 27.31 -14.93 3.02
N ALA A 163 27.81 -16.00 2.38
CA ALA A 163 27.01 -16.88 1.53
C ALA A 163 25.86 -17.54 2.32
N GLY A 164 26.14 -18.07 3.52
CA GLY A 164 25.12 -18.64 4.41
C GLY A 164 24.06 -17.62 4.84
N LEU A 165 24.47 -16.40 5.19
CA LEU A 165 23.55 -15.29 5.49
C LEU A 165 22.74 -14.86 4.27
N GLY A 166 23.31 -14.91 3.07
CA GLY A 166 22.59 -14.66 1.82
C GLY A 166 21.46 -15.66 1.60
N ILE A 167 21.75 -16.97 1.74
CA ILE A 167 20.74 -18.03 1.61
C ILE A 167 19.68 -17.93 2.72
N GLY A 168 20.11 -17.69 3.97
CA GLY A 168 19.18 -17.48 5.09
C GLY A 168 18.31 -16.24 4.90
N GLY A 169 18.88 -15.15 4.38
CA GLY A 169 18.16 -13.93 4.03
C GLY A 169 17.12 -14.15 2.93
N LEU A 170 17.45 -14.93 1.91
CA LEU A 170 16.50 -15.33 0.87
C LEU A 170 15.33 -16.13 1.44
N ALA A 171 15.59 -17.09 2.33
CA ALA A 171 14.54 -17.86 2.99
C ALA A 171 13.58 -16.97 3.80
N VAL A 172 14.12 -16.01 4.56
CA VAL A 172 13.32 -15.02 5.30
C VAL A 172 12.53 -14.11 4.35
N ALA A 173 13.12 -13.67 3.24
CA ALA A 173 12.45 -12.84 2.25
C ALA A 173 11.28 -13.57 1.58
N LEU A 174 11.47 -14.84 1.22
CA LEU A 174 10.40 -15.69 0.68
C LEU A 174 9.27 -15.90 1.70
N ALA A 175 9.61 -16.14 2.97
CA ALA A 175 8.61 -16.26 4.03
C ALA A 175 7.83 -14.95 4.26
N ALA A 176 8.47 -13.79 4.10
CA ALA A 176 7.85 -12.47 4.27
C ALA A 176 7.12 -11.97 3.01
N GLN A 177 7.29 -12.64 1.86
CA GLN A 177 6.84 -12.19 0.55
C GLN A 177 5.34 -11.86 0.52
N GLU A 178 4.50 -12.69 1.14
CA GLU A 178 3.05 -12.48 1.15
C GLU A 178 2.65 -11.24 1.95
N THR A 179 3.27 -11.02 3.10
CA THR A 179 3.02 -9.84 3.93
C THR A 179 3.42 -8.56 3.19
N LEU A 180 4.59 -8.57 2.57
CA LEU A 180 5.09 -7.43 1.79
C LEU A 180 4.19 -7.17 0.56
N SER A 181 3.75 -8.22 -0.12
CA SER A 181 2.89 -8.10 -1.30
C SER A 181 1.53 -7.48 -0.96
N ASN A 182 0.94 -7.84 0.19
CA ASN A 182 -0.29 -7.22 0.66
C ASN A 182 -0.09 -5.75 1.06
N PHE A 183 1.04 -5.41 1.68
CA PHE A 183 1.39 -4.02 1.99
C PHE A 183 1.51 -3.17 0.72
N ILE A 184 2.25 -3.66 -0.28
CA ILE A 184 2.42 -2.98 -1.57
C ILE A 184 1.07 -2.85 -2.28
N GLY A 185 0.22 -3.89 -2.24
CA GLY A 185 -1.14 -3.82 -2.78
C GLY A 185 -1.99 -2.75 -2.09
N ALA A 186 -1.89 -2.61 -0.77
CA ALA A 186 -2.60 -1.56 -0.02
C ALA A 186 -2.16 -0.17 -0.48
N LEU A 187 -0.85 0.03 -0.64
CA LEU A 187 -0.28 1.30 -1.10
C LEU A 187 -0.72 1.63 -2.52
N ALA A 188 -0.71 0.65 -3.43
CA ALA A 188 -1.19 0.84 -4.80
C ALA A 188 -2.65 1.30 -4.84
N ILE A 189 -3.53 0.65 -4.07
CA ILE A 189 -4.94 1.04 -3.96
C ILE A 189 -5.08 2.46 -3.41
N LEU A 190 -4.29 2.84 -2.40
CA LEU A 190 -4.35 4.17 -1.78
C LEU A 190 -3.85 5.29 -2.72
N VAL A 191 -2.84 4.99 -3.54
CA VAL A 191 -2.22 5.96 -4.45
C VAL A 191 -3.07 6.14 -5.70
N ASP A 192 -3.45 5.04 -6.35
CA ASP A 192 -4.18 5.07 -7.63
C ASP A 192 -5.68 5.33 -7.41
N ARG A 193 -6.18 5.07 -6.20
CA ARG A 193 -7.58 5.25 -5.77
C ARG A 193 -8.63 4.70 -6.75
N PRO A 194 -8.50 3.45 -7.22
CA PRO A 194 -9.53 2.82 -8.06
C PRO A 194 -10.87 2.70 -7.32
N CYS A 195 -10.82 2.57 -5.99
CA CYS A 195 -11.96 2.64 -5.08
C CYS A 195 -11.57 3.32 -3.77
N GLU A 196 -12.56 3.92 -3.11
CA GLU A 196 -12.42 4.54 -1.80
C GLU A 196 -13.38 3.90 -0.78
N VAL A 197 -13.15 4.17 0.51
CA VAL A 197 -14.09 3.73 1.55
C VAL A 197 -15.44 4.41 1.33
N GLY A 198 -16.51 3.61 1.30
CA GLY A 198 -17.86 4.04 0.95
C GLY A 198 -18.25 3.78 -0.50
N ASP A 199 -17.29 3.51 -1.39
CA ASP A 199 -17.62 3.17 -2.79
C ASP A 199 -18.28 1.79 -2.87
N ARG A 200 -19.38 1.70 -3.62
CA ARG A 200 -19.93 0.44 -4.09
C ARG A 200 -19.13 -0.03 -5.30
N VAL A 201 -18.63 -1.26 -5.23
CA VAL A 201 -17.74 -1.87 -6.20
C VAL A 201 -18.22 -3.27 -6.58
N ASP A 202 -17.89 -3.67 -7.80
CA ASP A 202 -18.17 -4.98 -8.36
C ASP A 202 -16.85 -5.64 -8.77
N PHE A 203 -16.57 -6.79 -8.16
CA PHE A 203 -15.41 -7.62 -8.43
C PHE A 203 -15.87 -8.85 -9.22
N ASP A 204 -16.09 -8.68 -10.53
CA ASP A 204 -16.62 -9.73 -11.41
C ASP A 204 -15.84 -11.06 -11.28
N GLN A 205 -14.50 -10.97 -11.22
CA GLN A 205 -13.61 -12.13 -11.13
C GLN A 205 -13.71 -12.89 -9.79
N LEU A 206 -14.16 -12.22 -8.73
CA LEU A 206 -14.30 -12.80 -7.39
C LEU A 206 -15.75 -13.18 -7.09
N GLY A 207 -16.71 -12.77 -7.93
CA GLY A 207 -18.14 -12.92 -7.66
C GLY A 207 -18.60 -12.11 -6.43
N ILE A 208 -17.90 -11.02 -6.09
CA ILE A 208 -18.18 -10.21 -4.91
C ILE A 208 -18.68 -8.83 -5.36
N LYS A 209 -19.85 -8.43 -4.86
CA LYS A 209 -20.40 -7.09 -5.04
C LYS A 209 -20.71 -6.49 -3.68
N GLY A 210 -20.32 -5.25 -3.46
CA GLY A 210 -20.51 -4.65 -2.15
C GLY A 210 -19.89 -3.27 -1.99
N THR A 211 -19.96 -2.75 -0.77
CA THR A 211 -19.42 -1.44 -0.40
C THR A 211 -18.12 -1.61 0.37
N ILE A 212 -17.09 -0.84 0.03
CA ILE A 212 -15.83 -0.82 0.78
C ILE A 212 -16.06 -0.22 2.16
N GLU A 213 -15.85 -0.98 3.23
CA GLU A 213 -15.93 -0.47 4.60
C GLU A 213 -14.59 0.03 5.13
N ALA A 214 -13.50 -0.64 4.78
CA ALA A 214 -12.17 -0.27 5.24
C ALA A 214 -11.08 -0.85 4.34
N ILE A 215 -10.04 -0.06 4.09
CA ILE A 215 -8.81 -0.52 3.44
C ILE A 215 -7.74 -0.62 4.53
N GLY A 216 -7.44 -1.86 4.96
CA GLY A 216 -6.42 -2.12 5.96
C GLY A 216 -5.04 -2.36 5.34
N LEU A 217 -4.04 -2.64 6.20
CA LEU A 217 -2.66 -2.89 5.75
C LEU A 217 -2.52 -4.21 4.94
N ARG A 218 -3.24 -5.25 5.35
CA ARG A 218 -3.17 -6.59 4.74
C ARG A 218 -4.35 -6.90 3.82
N SER A 219 -5.53 -6.41 4.18
CA SER A 219 -6.77 -6.72 3.48
C SER A 219 -7.74 -5.54 3.46
N THR A 220 -8.60 -5.55 2.45
CA THR A 220 -9.73 -4.64 2.28
C THR A 220 -11.00 -5.36 2.71
N ARG A 221 -11.85 -4.67 3.48
CA ARG A 221 -13.12 -5.19 3.99
C ARG A 221 -14.26 -4.65 3.13
N VAL A 222 -15.09 -5.55 2.62
CA VAL A 222 -16.20 -5.26 1.72
C VAL A 222 -17.49 -5.82 2.32
N ARG A 223 -18.49 -4.97 2.52
CA ARG A 223 -19.84 -5.37 2.91
C ARG A 223 -20.61 -5.78 1.67
N THR A 224 -20.96 -7.05 1.56
CA THR A 224 -21.74 -7.56 0.43
C THR A 224 -23.17 -7.03 0.45
N LEU A 225 -23.88 -7.17 -0.68
CA LEU A 225 -25.31 -6.83 -0.75
C LEU A 225 -26.17 -7.69 0.19
N ASP A 226 -25.70 -8.88 0.57
CA ASP A 226 -26.34 -9.76 1.56
C ASP A 226 -26.03 -9.34 3.02
N GLY A 227 -25.22 -8.30 3.22
CA GLY A 227 -24.84 -7.79 4.54
C GLY A 227 -23.65 -8.51 5.21
N THR A 228 -23.04 -9.49 4.55
CA THR A 228 -21.85 -10.18 5.07
C THR A 228 -20.58 -9.34 4.87
N LEU A 229 -19.59 -9.47 5.76
CA LEU A 229 -18.32 -8.77 5.65
C LEU A 229 -17.23 -9.69 5.10
N VAL A 230 -16.77 -9.40 3.89
CA VAL A 230 -15.73 -10.18 3.21
C VAL A 230 -14.40 -9.43 3.33
N SER A 231 -13.34 -10.15 3.71
CA SER A 231 -11.98 -9.61 3.80
C SER A 231 -11.14 -10.12 2.65
N ILE A 232 -10.81 -9.25 1.70
CA ILE A 232 -10.06 -9.58 0.49
C ILE A 232 -8.60 -9.14 0.69
N PRO A 233 -7.59 -10.03 0.51
CA PRO A 233 -6.19 -9.64 0.56
C PRO A 233 -5.88 -8.51 -0.43
N ASN A 234 -5.11 -7.52 0.01
CA ASN A 234 -4.82 -6.35 -0.83
C ASN A 234 -4.01 -6.73 -2.08
N ARG A 235 -3.18 -7.78 -2.01
CA ARG A 235 -2.52 -8.34 -3.20
C ARG A 235 -3.55 -8.79 -4.24
N THR A 236 -4.63 -9.44 -3.82
CA THR A 236 -5.68 -9.90 -4.73
C THR A 236 -6.40 -8.70 -5.33
N MET A 237 -6.81 -7.75 -4.49
CA MET A 237 -7.47 -6.50 -4.92
C MET A 237 -6.67 -5.75 -5.99
N ALA A 238 -5.36 -5.58 -5.77
CA ALA A 238 -4.48 -4.87 -6.68
C ALA A 238 -4.27 -5.59 -8.04
N ASN A 239 -4.58 -6.88 -8.13
CA ASN A 239 -4.44 -7.68 -9.35
C ASN A 239 -5.78 -8.03 -10.02
N THR A 240 -6.90 -7.58 -9.45
CA THR A 240 -8.25 -7.85 -9.94
C THR A 240 -8.83 -6.61 -10.61
N VAL A 241 -9.67 -6.81 -11.62
CA VAL A 241 -10.43 -5.70 -12.23
C VAL A 241 -11.46 -5.19 -11.24
N ILE A 242 -11.39 -3.90 -10.91
CA ILE A 242 -12.30 -3.23 -9.98
C ILE A 242 -13.29 -2.39 -10.78
N ASN A 243 -14.55 -2.82 -10.85
CA ASN A 243 -15.61 -2.03 -11.46
C ASN A 243 -16.27 -1.15 -10.39
N ASN A 244 -15.87 0.12 -10.34
CA ASN A 244 -16.38 1.08 -9.36
C ASN A 244 -17.73 1.67 -9.83
N VAL A 245 -18.82 1.01 -9.43
CA VAL A 245 -20.17 1.42 -9.81
C VAL A 245 -20.65 2.68 -9.09
N ALA A 246 -19.97 3.11 -8.01
CA ALA A 246 -20.28 4.39 -7.35
C ALA A 246 -19.84 5.60 -8.17
N LYS A 247 -18.77 5.47 -8.98
CA LYS A 247 -18.25 6.54 -9.83
C LYS A 247 -18.91 6.63 -11.22
N ARG A 248 -19.92 5.82 -11.52
CA ARG A 248 -20.60 5.85 -12.83
C ARG A 248 -21.41 7.14 -12.99
N PRO A 249 -21.40 7.80 -14.16
CA PRO A 249 -22.20 9.01 -14.39
C PRO A 249 -23.68 8.71 -14.65
N THR A 250 -23.97 7.49 -15.13
CA THR A 250 -25.33 7.05 -15.48
C THR A 250 -25.47 5.54 -15.31
N ILE A 251 -26.71 5.07 -15.22
CA ILE A 251 -27.06 3.65 -15.23
C ILE A 251 -27.64 3.30 -16.60
N LYS A 252 -26.98 2.40 -17.33
CA LYS A 252 -27.54 1.84 -18.56
C LYS A 252 -28.64 0.84 -18.19
N ASN A 253 -29.87 1.10 -18.63
CA ASN A 253 -30.98 0.16 -18.60
C ASN A 253 -31.28 -0.29 -20.03
N GLU A 254 -31.33 -1.60 -20.27
CA GLU A 254 -31.60 -2.19 -21.59
C GLU A 254 -32.63 -3.30 -21.44
N TYR A 255 -33.72 -3.18 -22.20
CA TYR A 255 -34.83 -4.13 -22.18
C TYR A 255 -35.47 -4.24 -23.56
N VAL A 256 -36.23 -5.32 -23.76
CA VAL A 256 -36.92 -5.61 -25.02
C VAL A 256 -38.42 -5.53 -24.79
N ILE A 257 -39.09 -4.74 -25.62
CA ILE A 257 -40.55 -4.70 -25.68
C ILE A 257 -40.99 -5.52 -26.90
N GLY A 258 -41.70 -6.62 -26.66
CA GLY A 258 -42.31 -7.41 -27.71
C GLY A 258 -43.74 -6.94 -27.99
N ILE A 259 -44.06 -6.65 -29.25
CA ILE A 259 -45.44 -6.39 -29.72
C ILE A 259 -45.90 -7.55 -30.62
N VAL A 260 -47.21 -7.75 -30.74
CA VAL A 260 -47.78 -8.89 -31.50
C VAL A 260 -47.41 -8.85 -32.98
N TYR A 261 -47.29 -10.00 -33.63
CA TYR A 261 -46.96 -10.12 -35.05
C TYR A 261 -47.98 -9.46 -35.99
N ASP A 262 -49.24 -9.44 -35.57
CA ASP A 262 -50.33 -8.82 -36.32
C ASP A 262 -50.30 -7.28 -36.24
N THR A 263 -49.34 -6.69 -35.53
CA THR A 263 -49.20 -5.23 -35.43
C THR A 263 -48.85 -4.63 -36.80
N PRO A 264 -49.71 -3.77 -37.38
CA PRO A 264 -49.43 -3.15 -38.68
C PRO A 264 -48.17 -2.27 -38.66
N TYR A 265 -47.57 -2.05 -39.83
CA TYR A 265 -46.37 -1.23 -40.00
C TYR A 265 -46.49 0.17 -39.36
N GLU A 266 -47.64 0.82 -39.55
CA GLU A 266 -47.92 2.15 -39.02
C GLU A 266 -47.92 2.17 -37.48
N LYS A 267 -48.43 1.09 -36.86
CA LYS A 267 -48.43 0.93 -35.41
C LYS A 267 -47.04 0.64 -34.85
N ILE A 268 -46.17 -0.03 -35.60
CA ILE A 268 -44.76 -0.20 -35.23
C ILE A 268 -44.04 1.17 -35.22
N LEU A 269 -44.27 2.00 -36.24
CA LEU A 269 -43.73 3.36 -36.28
C LEU A 269 -44.27 4.22 -35.11
N GLU A 270 -45.57 4.09 -34.81
CA GLU A 270 -46.19 4.77 -33.68
C GLU A 270 -45.60 4.31 -32.33
N ALA A 271 -45.39 3.01 -32.14
CA ALA A 271 -44.73 2.44 -30.96
C ALA A 271 -43.34 3.07 -30.75
N LEU A 272 -42.52 3.11 -31.81
CA LEU A 272 -41.19 3.71 -31.76
C LEU A 272 -41.25 5.21 -31.43
N ARG A 273 -42.22 5.95 -31.99
CA ARG A 273 -42.42 7.37 -31.68
C ARG A 273 -42.77 7.55 -30.20
N ILE A 274 -43.75 6.81 -29.68
CA ILE A 274 -44.17 6.87 -28.27
C ILE A 274 -42.98 6.59 -27.34
N LEU A 275 -42.23 5.51 -27.58
CA LEU A 275 -41.07 5.15 -26.76
C LEU A 275 -40.03 6.27 -26.75
N ARG A 276 -39.73 6.85 -27.91
CA ARG A 276 -38.76 7.95 -28.03
C ARG A 276 -39.25 9.21 -27.32
N GLU A 277 -40.53 9.54 -27.41
CA GLU A 277 -41.12 10.69 -26.72
C GLU A 277 -41.08 10.54 -25.20
N ILE A 278 -41.47 9.38 -24.68
CA ILE A 278 -41.45 9.10 -23.24
C ILE A 278 -40.02 9.25 -22.73
N LEU A 279 -39.05 8.59 -23.38
CA LEU A 279 -37.66 8.63 -22.96
C LEU A 279 -37.04 10.02 -23.11
N ALA A 280 -37.34 10.75 -24.19
CA ALA A 280 -36.82 12.10 -24.41
C ALA A 280 -37.31 13.11 -23.36
N ASN A 281 -38.56 12.97 -22.92
CA ASN A 281 -39.19 13.91 -21.99
C ASN A 281 -39.00 13.52 -20.52
N HIS A 282 -38.57 12.29 -20.22
CA HIS A 282 -38.40 11.84 -18.84
C HIS A 282 -37.18 12.52 -18.17
N PRO A 283 -37.31 13.14 -16.99
CA PRO A 283 -36.21 13.87 -16.33
C PRO A 283 -34.96 13.03 -16.07
N SER A 284 -35.17 11.75 -15.76
CA SER A 284 -34.10 10.80 -15.46
C SER A 284 -33.26 10.41 -16.69
N THR A 285 -33.74 10.60 -17.91
CA THR A 285 -33.05 10.14 -19.12
C THR A 285 -31.93 11.09 -19.53
N ALA A 286 -30.69 10.58 -19.60
CA ALA A 286 -29.54 11.28 -20.16
C ALA A 286 -29.40 11.06 -21.66
N ASN A 287 -29.63 9.83 -22.11
CA ASN A 287 -29.57 9.41 -23.50
C ASN A 287 -30.48 8.20 -23.69
N TYR A 288 -30.97 7.96 -24.90
CA TYR A 288 -31.86 6.84 -25.21
C TYR A 288 -31.70 6.34 -26.63
N ARG A 289 -32.12 5.08 -26.84
CA ARG A 289 -32.21 4.40 -28.13
C ARG A 289 -33.45 3.52 -28.10
N ALA A 290 -34.26 3.60 -29.15
CA ALA A 290 -35.41 2.72 -29.34
C ALA A 290 -35.50 2.36 -30.82
N TYR A 291 -35.33 1.08 -31.13
CA TYR A 291 -35.28 0.56 -32.49
C TYR A 291 -35.97 -0.80 -32.57
N PHE A 292 -36.71 -1.01 -33.66
CA PHE A 292 -37.15 -2.35 -34.03
C PHE A 292 -35.90 -3.15 -34.44
N LYS A 293 -35.57 -4.18 -33.66
CA LYS A 293 -34.29 -4.89 -33.75
C LYS A 293 -34.42 -6.18 -34.54
N GLU A 294 -35.42 -6.99 -34.22
CA GLU A 294 -35.53 -8.35 -34.74
C GLU A 294 -36.96 -8.88 -34.68
N TYR A 295 -37.21 -9.92 -35.46
CA TYR A 295 -38.41 -10.76 -35.39
C TYR A 295 -38.12 -11.91 -34.41
N GLY A 296 -38.81 -11.94 -33.28
CA GLY A 296 -38.67 -12.96 -32.23
C GLY A 296 -39.59 -14.16 -32.43
N PRO A 297 -39.49 -15.23 -31.63
CA PRO A 297 -40.29 -16.45 -31.84
C PRO A 297 -41.81 -16.26 -31.79
N TYR A 298 -42.29 -15.26 -31.04
CA TYR A 298 -43.71 -14.95 -30.85
C TYR A 298 -43.98 -13.43 -30.76
N SER A 299 -42.98 -12.58 -31.06
CA SER A 299 -43.06 -11.13 -30.91
C SER A 299 -42.23 -10.37 -31.96
N LEU A 300 -42.63 -9.16 -32.27
CA LEU A 300 -41.81 -8.16 -32.94
C LEU A 300 -41.02 -7.40 -31.85
N ASN A 301 -39.69 -7.56 -31.82
CA ASN A 301 -38.86 -7.07 -30.72
C ASN A 301 -38.34 -5.66 -30.97
N ILE A 302 -38.76 -4.73 -30.13
CA ILE A 302 -38.20 -3.38 -30.03
C ILE A 302 -37.19 -3.37 -28.90
N VAL A 303 -35.92 -3.12 -29.22
CA VAL A 303 -34.88 -2.89 -28.22
C VAL A 303 -34.96 -1.46 -27.72
N VAL A 304 -35.06 -1.31 -26.40
CA VAL A 304 -35.06 -0.01 -25.72
C VAL A 304 -33.86 0.04 -24.79
N THR A 305 -33.05 1.08 -24.96
CA THR A 305 -31.91 1.36 -24.09
C THR A 305 -31.99 2.80 -23.64
N HIS A 306 -31.89 3.06 -22.35
CA HIS A 306 -31.73 4.42 -21.84
C HIS A 306 -30.65 4.48 -20.76
N TRP A 307 -30.00 5.64 -20.65
CA TRP A 307 -29.03 5.93 -19.61
C TRP A 307 -29.71 6.82 -18.58
N CYS A 308 -29.95 6.30 -17.38
CA CYS A 308 -30.55 7.02 -16.27
C CYS A 308 -29.49 7.87 -15.54
N LYS A 309 -29.79 9.14 -15.27
CA LYS A 309 -28.94 10.11 -14.55
C LYS A 309 -28.85 9.78 -13.06
N TYR A 310 -29.92 9.21 -12.49
CA TYR A 310 -29.95 8.85 -11.07
C TYR A 310 -29.05 7.63 -10.85
N THR A 311 -28.04 7.81 -10.00
CA THR A 311 -27.04 6.77 -9.69
C THR A 311 -27.40 6.01 -8.41
N ASP A 312 -28.22 6.62 -7.54
CA ASP A 312 -28.90 5.95 -6.45
C ASP A 312 -29.83 4.85 -6.97
N TRP A 313 -29.85 3.72 -6.27
CA TRP A 313 -30.55 2.54 -6.74
C TRP A 313 -32.07 2.66 -6.58
N GLU A 314 -32.54 3.31 -5.52
CA GLU A 314 -33.97 3.47 -5.28
C GLU A 314 -34.58 4.49 -6.27
N GLU A 315 -33.90 5.61 -6.50
CA GLU A 315 -34.29 6.60 -7.50
C GLU A 315 -34.32 6.01 -8.92
N PHE A 316 -33.34 5.17 -9.25
CA PHE A 316 -33.31 4.45 -10.51
C PHE A 316 -34.53 3.54 -10.70
N LEU A 317 -34.92 2.79 -9.66
CA LEU A 317 -36.08 1.92 -9.70
C LEU A 317 -37.38 2.70 -9.87
N LYS A 318 -37.55 3.81 -9.13
CA LYS A 318 -38.72 4.70 -9.25
C LYS A 318 -38.84 5.28 -10.67
N ALA A 319 -37.74 5.80 -11.23
CA ALA A 319 -37.74 6.30 -12.59
C ALA A 319 -38.04 5.21 -13.63
N THR A 320 -37.59 3.98 -13.39
CA THR A 320 -37.88 2.84 -14.28
C THR A 320 -39.36 2.45 -14.20
N GLU A 321 -39.95 2.46 -13.01
CA GLU A 321 -41.38 2.25 -12.80
C GLU A 321 -42.22 3.30 -13.53
N GLU A 322 -41.92 4.58 -13.36
CA GLU A 322 -42.60 5.70 -14.04
C GLU A 322 -42.57 5.56 -15.56
N ILE A 323 -41.39 5.28 -16.13
CA ILE A 323 -41.23 5.05 -17.58
C ILE A 323 -42.07 3.86 -18.04
N ASN A 324 -42.00 2.73 -17.33
CA ASN A 324 -42.72 1.51 -17.73
C ASN A 324 -44.25 1.68 -17.66
N LEU A 325 -44.76 2.36 -16.63
CA LEU A 325 -46.19 2.65 -16.49
C LEU A 325 -46.68 3.60 -17.59
N GLU A 326 -45.90 4.61 -17.95
CA GLU A 326 -46.25 5.53 -19.03
C GLU A 326 -46.21 4.84 -20.40
N ILE A 327 -45.25 3.94 -20.63
CA ILE A 327 -45.22 3.10 -21.84
C ILE A 327 -46.49 2.25 -21.92
N LYS A 328 -46.87 1.59 -20.82
CA LYS A 328 -48.07 0.76 -20.75
C LYS A 328 -49.32 1.56 -21.11
N ARG A 329 -49.51 2.71 -20.47
CA ARG A 329 -50.66 3.60 -20.70
C ARG A 329 -50.76 4.06 -22.16
N ARG A 330 -49.65 4.54 -22.74
CA ARG A 330 -49.62 5.08 -24.10
C ARG A 330 -49.79 4.00 -25.17
N PHE A 331 -49.30 2.79 -24.90
CA PHE A 331 -49.50 1.64 -25.80
C PHE A 331 -50.97 1.20 -25.80
N GLU A 332 -51.65 1.18 -24.63
CA GLU A 332 -53.09 0.91 -24.56
C GLU A 332 -53.91 1.95 -25.33
N GLU A 333 -53.64 3.24 -25.14
CA GLU A 333 -54.33 4.33 -25.87
C GLU A 333 -54.13 4.24 -27.38
N ALA A 334 -52.96 3.78 -27.83
CA ALA A 334 -52.65 3.58 -29.23
C ALA A 334 -53.14 2.23 -29.78
N GLY A 335 -53.72 1.34 -28.97
CA GLY A 335 -54.13 0.00 -29.39
C GLY A 335 -52.94 -0.88 -29.83
N ILE A 336 -51.79 -0.71 -29.19
CA ILE A 336 -50.57 -1.51 -29.42
C ILE A 336 -50.51 -2.60 -28.37
N GLU A 337 -50.64 -3.86 -28.80
CA GLU A 337 -50.68 -4.99 -27.89
C GLU A 337 -49.29 -5.57 -27.62
N PHE A 338 -49.02 -5.85 -26.34
CA PHE A 338 -47.82 -6.56 -25.94
C PHE A 338 -47.93 -8.04 -26.31
N ALA A 339 -46.86 -8.59 -26.87
CA ALA A 339 -46.80 -10.01 -27.19
C ALA A 339 -46.68 -10.85 -25.92
N PHE A 340 -47.41 -11.96 -25.90
CA PHE A 340 -47.25 -13.05 -24.95
C PHE A 340 -46.76 -14.30 -25.71
N PRO A 341 -46.07 -15.24 -25.03
CA PRO A 341 -45.69 -16.50 -25.64
C PRO A 341 -46.91 -17.20 -26.26
N THR A 342 -46.89 -17.37 -27.58
CA THR A 342 -47.99 -17.97 -28.36
C THR A 342 -47.50 -19.26 -29.01
N GLN A 343 -48.37 -20.28 -29.07
CA GLN A 343 -48.10 -21.54 -29.76
C GLN A 343 -49.30 -21.95 -30.60
N THR A 344 -49.03 -22.43 -31.81
CA THR A 344 -50.03 -23.07 -32.65
C THR A 344 -50.03 -24.56 -32.36
N VAL A 345 -51.08 -25.06 -31.70
CA VAL A 345 -51.25 -26.50 -31.42
C VAL A 345 -52.08 -27.13 -32.53
N GLN A 346 -51.46 -27.99 -33.35
CA GLN A 346 -52.19 -28.81 -34.32
C GLN A 346 -52.71 -30.08 -33.63
N LEU A 347 -54.03 -30.18 -33.44
CA LEU A 347 -54.67 -31.37 -32.89
C LEU A 347 -54.82 -32.43 -33.99
N VAL A 348 -54.02 -33.50 -33.91
CA VAL A 348 -54.08 -34.62 -34.85
C VAL A 348 -55.38 -35.41 -34.61
N GLY A 349 -56.32 -35.37 -35.57
CA GLY A 349 -57.55 -36.17 -35.56
C GLY A 349 -58.88 -35.41 -35.53
N SER A 350 -58.88 -34.08 -35.57
CA SER A 350 -60.13 -33.31 -35.70
C SER A 350 -60.53 -33.14 -37.18
N PRO A 351 -61.78 -33.43 -37.59
CA PRO A 351 -62.21 -33.18 -38.95
C PRO A 351 -62.19 -31.67 -39.26
N PRO A 352 -61.88 -31.26 -40.50
CA PRO A 352 -61.86 -29.84 -40.86
C PRO A 352 -63.24 -29.21 -40.61
N PRO A 353 -63.31 -27.99 -40.04
CA PRO A 353 -64.58 -27.33 -39.82
C PRO A 353 -65.19 -26.95 -41.16
N GLY A 354 -66.27 -27.63 -41.57
CA GLY A 354 -67.04 -27.26 -42.76
C GLY A 354 -67.70 -28.38 -43.56
N THR A 355 -67.48 -29.66 -43.26
CA THR A 355 -68.21 -30.75 -43.94
C THR A 355 -69.39 -31.24 -43.11
N THR A 356 -70.40 -30.40 -42.91
CA THR A 356 -71.76 -30.89 -42.65
C THR A 356 -72.38 -31.24 -43.99
N GLY A 357 -72.57 -32.53 -44.23
CA GLY A 357 -73.06 -33.08 -45.49
C GLY A 357 -74.47 -32.63 -45.84
N SER A 358 -74.66 -32.40 -47.14
CA SER A 358 -75.95 -32.44 -47.83
C SER A 358 -76.33 -33.88 -48.15
#